data_AF-A0A6V7JJY8-F1
#
_entry.id   AF-A0A6V7JJY8-F1
#
_cell.length_a   1.000
_cell.length_b   1.000
_cell.length_c   1.000
_cell.angle_alpha   90.00
_cell.angle_beta   90.00
_cell.angle_gamma   90.00
#
_symmetry.space_group_name_H-M   'P 1'
#
loop_
_entity.id
_entity.type
_entity.pdbx_description
1 polymer ?
#
loop_
_entity_poly.entity_id
_entity_poly.type
_entity_poly.pdbx_seq_one_letter_code
_entity_poly.pdbx_strand_id
1 'polypeptide(L)' 'MNINNIEFGVNAQNFLKNETFISTGCEKIDELLRGGISTRGITQVYGEAGTGKTQFALQLCLTAQISQNDDSVR' A
#
# COMPACT_ATOMS: atom_id res chain seq x y z
N MET A 1 -1.03 -39.84 6.33
CA MET A 1 -0.88 -38.48 6.89
C MET A 1 0.56 -38.05 6.58
N ASN A 2 0.75 -37.09 5.67
CA ASN A 2 2.07 -36.74 5.15
C ASN A 2 2.60 -35.51 5.91
N ILE A 3 3.75 -35.64 6.55
CA ILE A 3 4.34 -34.68 7.52
C ILE A 3 5.19 -33.59 6.86
N ASN A 4 5.19 -33.50 5.53
CA ASN A 4 6.14 -32.69 4.76
C ASN A 4 5.77 -31.19 4.60
N ASN A 5 4.77 -30.68 5.31
CA ASN A 5 4.23 -29.34 5.02
C ASN A 5 4.27 -28.35 6.19
N ILE A 6 5.19 -28.55 7.13
CA ILE A 6 5.43 -27.57 8.19
C ILE A 6 6.50 -26.58 7.68
N GLU A 7 6.08 -25.63 6.84
CA GLU A 7 6.92 -24.47 6.49
C GLU A 7 7.05 -23.55 7.72
N PHE A 8 8.00 -23.85 8.61
CA PHE A 8 8.49 -22.89 9.60
C PHE A 8 9.54 -22.00 8.92
N GLY A 9 9.08 -21.00 8.17
CA GLY A 9 9.99 -20.10 7.48
C GLY A 9 9.26 -19.05 6.67
N VAL A 10 9.13 -17.86 7.25
CA VAL A 10 8.73 -16.67 6.51
C VAL A 10 9.83 -16.28 5.53
N ASN A 11 9.74 -16.77 4.28
CA ASN A 11 10.71 -16.52 3.22
C ASN A 11 10.51 -15.12 2.62
N ALA A 12 11.52 -14.25 2.67
CA ALA A 12 11.44 -12.85 2.21
C ALA A 12 10.89 -12.69 0.78
N GLN A 13 11.16 -13.67 -0.10
CA GLN A 13 10.65 -13.67 -1.48
C GLN A 13 9.11 -13.83 -1.54
N ASN A 14 8.54 -14.57 -0.59
CA ASN A 14 7.09 -14.75 -0.48
C ASN A 14 6.39 -13.50 0.11
N PHE A 15 7.12 -12.63 0.83
CA PHE A 15 6.57 -11.37 1.33
C PHE A 15 6.39 -10.34 0.22
N LEU A 16 7.41 -10.18 -0.61
CA LEU A 16 7.40 -9.23 -1.72
C LEU A 16 6.35 -9.62 -2.78
N LYS A 17 6.13 -10.92 -2.99
CA LYS A 17 5.10 -11.40 -3.94
C LYS A 17 3.66 -11.11 -3.50
N ASN A 18 3.40 -10.92 -2.21
CA ASN A 18 2.06 -10.74 -1.66
C ASN A 18 1.84 -9.32 -1.12
N GLU A 19 2.60 -8.34 -1.62
CA GLU A 19 2.50 -6.96 -1.20
C GLU A 19 1.22 -6.31 -1.74
N THR A 20 0.54 -5.54 -0.89
CA THR A 20 -0.67 -4.81 -1.25
C THR A 20 -0.43 -3.32 -1.06
N PHE A 21 -1.04 -2.49 -1.91
CA PHE A 21 -0.80 -1.06 -1.96
C PHE A 21 -2.12 -0.29 -1.85
N ILE A 22 -2.13 0.81 -1.10
CA ILE A 22 -3.25 1.75 -1.04
C ILE A 22 -2.99 2.87 -2.06
N SER A 23 -3.91 3.08 -3.00
CA SER A 23 -3.82 4.20 -3.93
C SER A 23 -3.85 5.54 -3.18
N THR A 24 -3.04 6.49 -3.62
CA THR A 24 -3.07 7.87 -3.10
C THR A 24 -4.21 8.69 -3.69
N GLY A 25 -5.00 8.13 -4.63
CA GLY A 25 -5.99 8.86 -5.42
C GLY A 25 -5.37 9.77 -6.48
N CYS A 26 -4.08 9.58 -6.79
CA CYS A 26 -3.37 10.34 -7.81
C CYS A 26 -2.45 9.40 -8.58
N GLU A 27 -2.79 9.11 -9.84
CA GLU A 27 -2.07 8.15 -10.69
C GLU A 27 -0.57 8.42 -10.76
N LYS A 28 -0.15 9.69 -10.88
CA LYS A 28 1.27 10.05 -10.98
C LYS A 28 2.05 9.74 -9.71
N ILE A 29 1.43 9.88 -8.54
CA ILE A 29 2.06 9.55 -7.26
C ILE A 29 2.07 8.03 -7.08
N ASP A 30 0.99 7.36 -7.44
CA ASP A 30 0.92 5.89 -7.42
C ASP A 30 2.00 5.27 -8.33
N GLU A 31 2.19 5.80 -9.54
CA GLU A 31 3.27 5.38 -10.45
C GLU A 31 4.66 5.61 -9.83
N LEU A 32 4.88 6.78 -9.24
CA LEU A 32 6.15 7.11 -8.55
C LEU A 32 6.44 6.14 -7.41
N LEU A 33 5.40 5.71 -6.69
CA LEU A 33 5.47 4.74 -5.59
C LEU A 33 5.36 3.28 -6.05
N ARG A 34 5.29 3.02 -7.36
CA ARG A 34 5.15 1.68 -7.97
C ARG A 34 3.88 0.92 -7.55
N GLY A 35 2.76 1.63 -7.41
CA GLY A 35 1.44 1.06 -7.13
C GLY A 35 0.68 1.73 -5.98
N GLY A 36 1.31 2.66 -5.26
CA GLY A 36 0.73 3.39 -4.13
C GLY A 36 1.48 3.18 -2.82
N ILE A 37 0.83 3.47 -1.70
CA ILE A 37 1.42 3.33 -0.35
C ILE A 37 1.40 1.85 0.06
N SER A 38 2.58 1.29 0.32
CA SER A 38 2.70 -0.09 0.83
C SER A 38 1.97 -0.25 2.17
N THR A 39 1.18 -1.31 2.29
CA THR A 39 0.54 -1.70 3.56
C THR A 39 1.51 -2.34 4.56
N ARG A 40 2.72 -2.67 4.11
CA ARG A 40 3.75 -3.34 4.90
C ARG A 40 4.92 -2.40 5.19
N GLY A 41 4.72 -1.52 6.15
CA GLY A 41 5.77 -0.64 6.64
C GLY A 41 5.24 0.69 7.15
N ILE A 42 6.17 1.61 7.42
CA ILE A 42 5.86 2.99 7.80
C ILE A 42 6.33 3.90 6.67
N THR A 43 5.40 4.69 6.11
CA THR A 43 5.71 5.71 5.11
C THR A 43 5.67 7.09 5.77
N GLN A 44 6.76 7.85 5.69
CA GLN A 44 6.85 9.19 6.25
C GLN A 44 6.62 10.26 5.17
N VAL A 45 5.69 11.18 5.43
CA VAL A 45 5.45 12.35 4.57
C VAL A 45 5.94 13.60 5.32
N TYR A 46 6.94 14.30 4.77
CA TYR A 46 7.57 15.47 5.39
C TYR A 46 7.55 16.70 4.48
N GLY A 47 7.66 17.89 5.07
CA GLY A 47 7.67 19.18 4.36
C GLY A 47 7.16 20.33 5.21
N GLU A 48 7.31 21.57 4.73
CA GLU A 48 6.89 22.80 5.41
C GLU A 48 5.38 22.85 5.72
N ALA A 49 4.95 23.65 6.70
CA ALA A 49 3.53 23.93 6.92
C ALA A 49 2.84 24.40 5.62
N GLY A 50 1.64 23.91 5.34
CA GLY A 50 0.91 24.25 4.12
C GLY A 50 1.24 23.40 2.88
N THR A 51 2.23 22.51 2.90
CA THR A 51 2.56 21.63 1.75
C THR A 51 1.57 20.48 1.49
N GLY A 52 0.42 20.47 2.17
CA GLY A 52 -0.63 19.48 1.93
C GLY A 52 -0.53 18.16 2.69
N LYS A 53 0.43 17.96 3.61
CA LYS A 53 0.60 16.71 4.38
C LYS A 53 -0.68 16.21 5.07
N THR A 54 -1.41 17.11 5.75
CA THR A 54 -2.68 16.77 6.41
C THR A 54 -3.75 16.39 5.40
N GLN A 55 -3.83 17.09 4.27
CA GLN A 55 -4.77 16.77 3.19
C GLN A 55 -4.45 15.40 2.58
N PHE A 56 -3.17 15.11 2.36
CA PHE A 56 -2.71 13.82 1.88
C PHE A 56 -3.06 12.68 2.84
N ALA A 57 -2.88 12.88 4.16
CA ALA A 57 -3.29 11.89 5.16
C ALA A 57 -4.81 11.65 5.16
N LEU A 58 -5.62 12.70 5.04
CA LEU A 58 -7.08 12.58 4.94
C LEU A 58 -7.51 11.87 3.66
N GLN A 59 -6.85 12.15 2.53
CA GLN A 59 -7.09 11.45 1.27
C GLN A 59 -6.81 9.94 1.42
N LEU A 60 -5.71 9.57 2.09
CA LEU A 60 -5.41 8.16 2.36
C LEU A 60 -6.44 7.49 3.27
N CYS A 61 -7.02 8.20 4.24
CA CYS A 61 -8.11 7.66 5.05
C CYS A 61 -9.34 7.31 4.20
N LEU A 62 -9.63 8.07 3.14
CA LEU A 62 -10.73 7.78 2.21
C LEU A 62 -10.38 6.61 1.29
N THR A 63 -9.22 6.66 0.64
CA THR A 63 -8.83 5.62 -0.34
C THR A 63 -8.59 4.26 0.31
N ALA A 64 -8.20 4.23 1.59
CA ALA A 64 -8.09 2.98 2.36
C ALA A 64 -9.42 2.23 2.54
N GLN A 65 -10.57 2.90 2.36
CA GLN A 65 -11.90 2.28 2.45
C GLN A 65 -12.41 1.75 1.10
N ILE A 66 -11.74 2.09 -0.02
CA ILE A 66 -12.16 1.69 -1.35
C ILE A 66 -11.71 0.24 -1.62
N SER A 67 -12.64 -0.60 -2.10
CA SER A 67 -12.33 -1.98 -2.48
C SER A 67 -11.45 -1.99 -3.72
N GLN A 68 -10.33 -2.74 -3.69
CA GLN A 68 -9.43 -2.86 -4.85
C GLN A 68 -10.03 -3.62 -6.03
N ASN A 69 -11.20 -4.24 -5.85
CA ASN A 69 -11.93 -4.94 -6.89
C ASN A 69 -12.85 -4.02 -7.69
N ASP A 70 -12.93 -2.73 -7.33
CA ASP A 70 -13.77 -1.78 -8.04
C ASP A 70 -12.94 -1.05 -9.10
N ASP A 71 -12.68 -1.76 -10.21
CA ASP A 71 -12.00 -1.24 -11.40
C ASP A 71 -12.80 -0.10 -12.08
N SER A 72 -14.01 0.22 -11.61
CA SER A 72 -14.86 1.28 -12.17
C SER A 72 -14.43 2.70 -11.78
N VAL A 73 -13.44 2.85 -10.90
CA VAL A 73 -12.91 4.14 -10.42
C VAL A 73 -11.46 4.40 -10.86
N ARG A 74 -10.82 3.45 -11.55
CA ARG A 74 -9.49 3.63 -12.17
C ARG A 74 -9.60 4.12 -13.60
#